data_AF-A0A399ZFZ3-F1
#
_entry.id   AF-A0A399ZFZ3-F1
#
_cell.length_a   1.000
_cell.length_b   1.000
_cell.length_c   1.000
_cell.angle_alpha   90.00
_cell.angle_beta   90.00
_cell.angle_gamma   90.00
#
_symmetry.space_group_name_H-M   'P 1'
#
loop_
_entity.id
_entity.type
_entity.pdbx_description
1 polymer ?
#
loop_
_entity_poly.entity_id
_entity_poly.type
_entity_poly.pdbx_seq_one_letter_code
_entity_poly.pdbx_strand_id
1 'polypeptide(L)' 'MVQITARLPDSVISSLDAAAARLRRSRAEVVRQAIEYYLEDFDDISQAIDVLRDPADPVLDWEAAKRDLLHHD' A
#
# COMPACT_ATOMS: atom_id res chain seq x y z
N MET A 1 9.76 -20.56 -10.12
CA MET A 1 8.76 -19.46 -10.15
C MET A 1 7.39 -20.09 -10.04
N VAL A 2 6.50 -19.50 -9.23
CA VAL A 2 5.11 -19.95 -9.08
C VAL A 2 4.23 -19.13 -10.02
N GLN A 3 3.27 -19.78 -10.68
CA GLN A 3 2.31 -19.12 -11.56
C GLN A 3 0.99 -18.95 -10.83
N ILE A 4 0.43 -17.74 -10.88
CA ILE A 4 -0.92 -17.43 -10.38
C ILE A 4 -1.81 -17.21 -11.60
N THR A 5 -3.04 -17.72 -11.56
CA THR A 5 -4.05 -17.48 -12.59
C THR A 5 -5.30 -16.93 -11.93
N ALA A 6 -5.73 -15.75 -12.34
CA ALA A 6 -6.91 -15.06 -11.81
C ALA A 6 -7.76 -14.54 -12.96
N ARG A 7 -9.09 -14.59 -12.80
CA ARG A 7 -10.02 -13.92 -13.70
C ARG A 7 -10.22 -12.48 -13.21
N LEU A 8 -10.03 -11.52 -14.10
CA LEU A 8 -10.20 -10.10 -13.81
C LEU A 8 -11.30 -9.53 -14.73
N PRO A 9 -12.05 -8.51 -14.28
CA PRO A 9 -12.99 -7.80 -15.14
C PRO A 9 -12.31 -7.20 -16.37
N ASP A 10 -13.03 -7.12 -17.49
CA ASP A 10 -12.52 -6.55 -18.75
C ASP A 10 -12.05 -5.10 -18.60
N SER A 11 -12.70 -4.34 -17.72
CA SER A 11 -12.29 -2.98 -17.38
C SER A 11 -10.89 -2.92 -16.76
N VAL A 12 -10.57 -3.86 -15.86
CA VAL A 12 -9.26 -3.96 -15.22
C VAL A 12 -8.19 -4.33 -16.23
N ILE A 13 -8.48 -5.27 -17.14
CA ILE A 13 -7.56 -5.64 -18.22
C ILE A 13 -7.29 -4.44 -19.14
N SER A 14 -8.32 -3.68 -19.47
CA SER A 14 -8.20 -2.47 -20.29
C SER A 14 -7.34 -1.40 -19.64
N SER A 15 -7.50 -1.17 -18.33
CA SER A 15 -6.64 -0.26 -17.56
C SER A 15 -5.20 -0.77 -17.46
N LEU A 16 -5.00 -2.08 -17.30
CA LEU A 16 -3.68 -2.70 -17.27
C LEU A 16 -2.95 -2.53 -18.61
N ASP A 17 -3.68 -2.65 -19.72
CA ASP A 17 -3.13 -2.41 -21.07
C ASP A 17 -2.66 -0.98 -21.27
N ALA A 18 -3.48 -0.02 -20.87
CA ALA A 18 -3.11 1.39 -20.92
C ALA A 18 -1.86 1.68 -20.07
N ALA A 19 -1.79 1.10 -18.86
CA ALA A 19 -0.62 1.23 -17.98
C ALA A 19 0.63 0.61 -18.58
N ALA A 20 0.54 -0.63 -19.09
CA ALA A 20 1.63 -1.34 -19.74
C ALA A 20 2.19 -0.57 -20.94
N ALA A 21 1.31 -0.06 -21.81
CA ALA A 21 1.69 0.77 -22.96
C ALA A 21 2.39 2.06 -22.53
N ARG A 22 1.85 2.77 -21.53
CA ARG A 22 2.43 4.02 -21.02
C ARG A 22 3.80 3.82 -20.36
N LEU A 23 3.96 2.72 -19.62
CA LEU A 23 5.20 2.38 -18.92
C LEU A 23 6.21 1.66 -19.81
N ARG A 24 5.83 1.29 -21.05
CA ARG A 24 6.61 0.45 -21.96
C ARG A 24 7.08 -0.86 -21.31
N ARG A 25 6.17 -1.50 -20.58
CA ARG A 25 6.39 -2.76 -19.86
C ARG A 25 5.37 -3.79 -20.28
N SER A 26 5.64 -5.07 -20.02
CA SER A 26 4.65 -6.13 -20.18
C SER A 26 3.56 -6.04 -19.11
N ARG A 27 2.37 -6.55 -19.42
CA ARG A 27 1.27 -6.72 -18.44
C ARG A 27 1.75 -7.44 -17.19
N ALA A 28 2.56 -8.48 -17.37
CA ALA A 28 3.04 -9.31 -16.28
C ALA A 28 3.98 -8.53 -15.34
N GLU A 29 4.81 -7.63 -15.86
CA GLU A 29 5.66 -6.76 -15.03
C GLU A 29 4.82 -5.74 -14.26
N VAL A 30 3.80 -5.15 -14.89
CA VAL A 30 2.90 -4.22 -14.20
C VAL A 30 2.11 -4.92 -13.09
N VAL A 31 1.61 -6.14 -13.33
CA VAL A 31 0.92 -6.94 -12.31
C VAL A 31 1.86 -7.30 -11.16
N ARG A 32 3.09 -7.73 -11.44
CA ARG A 32 4.08 -8.03 -10.39
C ARG A 32 4.34 -6.81 -9.52
N GLN A 33 4.65 -5.67 -10.14
CA GLN A 33 4.93 -4.44 -9.40
C GLN A 33 3.72 -3.96 -8.59
N ALA A 34 2.50 -4.07 -9.13
CA ALA A 34 1.29 -3.70 -8.40
C ALA A 34 1.07 -4.58 -7.16
N ILE A 35 1.36 -5.89 -7.25
CA ILE A 35 1.26 -6.81 -6.12
C ILE A 35 2.34 -6.50 -5.07
N GLU A 36 3.57 -6.25 -5.51
CA GLU A 36 4.68 -5.89 -4.61
C GLU A 36 4.34 -4.62 -3.81
N TYR A 37 3.90 -3.56 -4.49
CA TYR A 37 3.48 -2.32 -3.85
C TYR A 37 2.28 -2.52 -2.92
N TYR A 38 1.28 -3.29 -3.34
CA TYR A 38 0.13 -3.56 -2.48
C TYR A 38 0.56 -4.29 -1.20
N LEU A 39 1.45 -5.28 -1.29
CA LEU A 39 1.89 -6.05 -0.12
C LEU A 39 2.80 -5.24 0.81
N GLU A 40 3.63 -4.35 0.25
CA GLU A 40 4.43 -3.40 1.02
C GLU A 40 3.53 -2.46 1.81
N ASP A 41 2.56 -1.81 1.15
CA ASP A 41 1.66 -0.85 1.79
C ASP A 41 0.62 -1.53 2.71
N PHE A 42 0.23 -2.77 2.42
CA PHE A 42 -0.85 -3.45 3.15
C PHE A 42 -0.50 -3.66 4.61
N ASP A 43 0.75 -3.97 4.94
CA ASP A 43 1.17 -4.21 6.32
C ASP A 43 1.09 -2.91 7.14
N ASP A 44 1.69 -1.83 6.61
CA ASP A 44 1.68 -0.49 7.21
C ASP A 44 0.24 0.02 7.42
N ILE A 45 -0.62 -0.10 6.39
CA ILE A 45 -2.01 0.33 6.46
C ILE A 45 -2.80 -0.52 7.46
N SER A 46 -2.58 -1.83 7.49
CA SER A 46 -3.27 -2.73 8.42
C SER A 46 -2.94 -2.38 9.86
N GLN A 47 -1.66 -2.14 10.16
CA GLN A 47 -1.23 -1.70 11.49
C GLN A 47 -1.85 -0.35 11.87
N ALA A 48 -1.84 0.62 10.96
CA ALA A 48 -2.44 1.93 11.22
C ALA A 48 -3.94 1.84 11.52
N ILE A 49 -4.67 0.97 10.79
CA ILE A 49 -6.09 0.73 11.03
C ILE A 49 -6.32 0.08 12.40
N ASP A 50 -5.47 -0.86 12.80
CA ASP A 50 -5.58 -1.52 14.10
C ASP A 50 -5.40 -0.52 15.25
N VAL A 51 -4.41 0.37 15.15
CA VAL A 51 -4.21 1.48 16.11
C VAL A 51 -5.44 2.39 16.15
N LEU A 52 -5.96 2.82 15.00
CA LEU A 52 -7.15 3.68 14.92
C LEU A 52 -8.41 3.04 15.54
N ARG A 53 -8.47 1.71 15.56
CA ARG A 53 -9.59 0.96 16.12
C ARG A 53 -9.41 0.62 17.59
N ASP A 54 -8.21 0.80 18.16
CA ASP A 54 -7.94 0.52 19.56
C ASP A 54 -8.53 1.64 20.44
N PRO A 55 -9.61 1.37 21.21
CA PRO A 55 -10.20 2.37 22.09
C PRO A 55 -9.32 2.67 23.31
N ALA A 56 -8.30 1.85 23.58
CA ALA A 56 -7.33 2.07 24.64
C ALA A 56 -6.10 2.85 24.14
N ASP A 57 -6.02 3.18 22.84
CA ASP A 57 -4.95 4.00 22.29
C ASP A 57 -4.98 5.41 22.93
N PRO A 58 -3.87 5.86 23.55
CA PRO A 58 -3.86 7.13 24.27
C PRO A 58 -3.96 8.31 23.31
N VAL A 59 -4.89 9.23 23.59
CA VAL A 59 -4.94 10.52 22.88
C VAL A 59 -3.74 11.37 23.29
N LEU A 60 -2.84 11.62 22.34
CA LEU A 60 -1.63 12.42 22.56
C LEU A 60 -1.90 13.92 22.33
N ASP A 61 -1.34 14.78 23.17
CA ASP A 61 -1.25 16.21 22.89
C ASP A 61 -0.18 16.45 21.82
N TRP A 62 -0.58 17.03 20.69
CA TRP A 62 0.30 17.29 19.57
C TRP A 62 1.50 18.17 19.95
N GLU A 63 1.32 19.17 20.82
CA GLU A 63 2.42 20.06 21.21
C GLU A 63 3.43 19.33 22.11
N ALA A 64 2.98 18.39 22.94
CA ALA A 64 3.86 17.53 23.73
C ALA A 64 4.61 16.53 22.85
N ALA A 65 3.90 15.78 22.00
CA ALA A 65 4.51 14.79 21.10
C ALA A 65 5.56 15.42 20.17
N LYS A 66 5.28 16.61 19.62
CA LYS A 66 6.22 17.34 18.78
C LYS A 66 7.49 17.76 19.52
N ARG A 67 7.36 18.24 20.77
CA ARG A 67 8.53 18.57 21.60
C ARG A 67 9.37 17.32 21.83
N ASP A 68 8.77 16.23 22.27
CA ASP A 68 9.50 14.99 22.58
C ASP A 68 10.23 14.42 21.36
N LEU A 69 9.62 14.46 20.17
CA LEU A 69 10.24 14.04 18.90
C LEU A 69 11.44 14.91 18.47
N LEU A 70 11.40 16.21 18.76
CA LEU A 70 12.43 17.18 18.34
C LEU A 70 13.53 17.38 19.40
N HIS A 71 13.35 16.85 20.61
CA HIS A 71 14.31 16.93 21.72
C HIS A 71 15.11 15.65 21.94
N HIS A 72 14.84 14.59 21.17
CA HIS A 72 15.70 13.42 21.09
C HIS A 72 16.85 13.67 20.11
N ASP A 73 18.01 14.06 20.64
CA ASP A 73 19.34 13.93 20.00
C ASP A 73 19.86 12.49 20.11
#